data_AF-A0A517YPG6-F1
#
_entry.id   AF-A0A517YPG6-F1
#
_cell.length_a   1.000
_cell.length_b   1.000
_cell.length_c   1.000
_cell.angle_alpha   90.00
_cell.angle_beta   90.00
_cell.angle_gamma   90.00
#
_symmetry.space_group_name_H-M   'P 1'
#
loop_
_entity.id
_entity.type
_entity.pdbx_description
1 polymer ?
#
loop_
_entity_poly.entity_id
_entity_poly.type
_entity_poly.pdbx_seq_one_letter_code
_entity_poly.pdbx_strand_id
1 'polypeptide(L)'
;MRLTANLIVISIISLLVGFSVRYYYHAQVLTQQSTQVMNALNMLKDEVVYRSHLAKVEQKKNIVIRYIEAGWFREGLPYNQLVGHVRPWIDLAPPNDYSTEPPDPIIVSDLQAGIWYNPSNQIFRARIKPQSTKKKTLALYNKINQVTLVSLNNTFNVSRMPIAMNRPVDDVIAASANMTLIQEQNVIMPDVIYGSNVQMSHQDWQVAQEVEALQGDVSAPQRIKLDDLRLNRKTQKTE
;
A
#
# COMPACT_ATOMS: atom_id res chain seq x y z
N MET A 1 -21.85 -4.13 48.81
CA MET A 1 -20.57 -4.65 48.28
C MET A 1 -20.73 -5.76 47.23
N ARG A 2 -21.69 -6.70 47.33
CA ARG A 2 -21.86 -7.76 46.31
C ARG A 2 -22.32 -7.24 44.93
N LEU A 3 -23.17 -6.21 44.90
CA LEU A 3 -23.66 -5.62 43.64
C LEU A 3 -22.54 -4.97 42.80
N THR A 4 -21.66 -4.20 43.45
CA THR A 4 -20.54 -3.52 42.78
C THR A 4 -19.52 -4.50 42.21
N ALA A 5 -19.24 -5.60 42.92
CA ALA A 5 -18.35 -6.66 42.44
C ALA A 5 -18.89 -7.33 41.16
N ASN A 6 -20.19 -7.63 41.12
CA ASN A 6 -20.81 -8.26 39.95
C ASN A 6 -20.77 -7.36 38.71
N LEU A 7 -20.99 -6.05 38.88
CA LEU A 7 -20.92 -5.09 37.79
C LEU A 7 -19.51 -4.99 37.19
N ILE A 8 -18.48 -5.01 38.03
CA ILE A 8 -17.08 -5.00 37.57
C ILE A 8 -16.78 -6.26 36.76
N VAL A 9 -17.20 -7.44 37.25
CA VAL A 9 -16.98 -8.71 36.54
C VAL A 9 -17.68 -8.72 35.18
N ILE A 10 -18.95 -8.28 35.11
CA ILE A 10 -19.70 -8.20 33.85
C ILE A 10 -19.00 -7.24 32.88
N SER A 11 -18.56 -6.08 33.34
CA SER A 11 -17.84 -5.10 32.50
C SER A 11 -16.54 -5.68 31.93
N ILE A 12 -15.76 -6.41 32.74
CA ILE A 12 -14.52 -7.04 32.28
C ILE A 12 -14.83 -8.11 31.21
N ILE A 13 -15.84 -8.93 31.43
CA ILE A 13 -16.25 -9.97 30.46
C ILE A 13 -16.69 -9.31 29.15
N SER A 14 -17.52 -8.27 29.20
CA SER A 14 -17.96 -7.55 28.00
C SER A 14 -16.79 -6.95 27.21
N LEU A 15 -15.78 -6.38 27.89
CA LEU A 15 -14.58 -5.86 27.24
C LEU A 15 -13.76 -6.96 26.56
N LEU A 16 -13.57 -8.12 27.24
CA LEU A 16 -12.84 -9.25 26.68
C LEU A 16 -13.55 -9.85 25.45
N VAL A 17 -14.87 -9.98 25.50
CA VAL A 17 -15.67 -10.46 24.36
C VAL A 17 -15.58 -9.48 23.20
N GLY A 18 -15.76 -8.18 23.45
CA GLY A 18 -15.66 -7.14 22.41
C GLY A 18 -14.28 -7.12 21.74
N PHE A 19 -13.21 -7.22 22.54
CA PHE A 19 -11.85 -7.28 22.02
C PHE A 19 -11.61 -8.53 21.16
N SER A 20 -12.09 -9.69 21.62
CA SER A 20 -11.93 -10.97 20.91
C SER A 20 -12.66 -10.96 19.56
N VAL A 21 -13.90 -10.46 19.51
CA VAL A 21 -14.68 -10.35 18.26
C VAL A 21 -13.99 -9.39 17.28
N ARG A 22 -13.54 -8.23 17.76
CA ARG A 22 -12.82 -7.25 16.94
C ARG A 22 -11.51 -7.83 16.37
N TYR A 23 -10.76 -8.56 17.18
CA TYR A 23 -9.53 -9.22 16.75
C TYR A 23 -9.80 -10.27 15.66
N TYR A 24 -10.84 -11.09 15.83
CA TYR A 24 -11.24 -12.09 14.83
C TYR A 24 -11.67 -11.44 13.51
N TYR A 25 -12.47 -10.38 13.57
CA TYR A 25 -12.92 -9.67 12.38
C TYR A 25 -11.74 -9.07 11.58
N HIS A 26 -10.78 -8.45 12.27
CA HIS A 26 -9.56 -7.93 11.62
C HIS A 26 -8.74 -9.04 10.94
N ALA A 27 -8.62 -10.22 11.55
CA ALA A 27 -7.91 -11.35 10.96
C ALA A 27 -8.60 -11.89 9.69
N GLN A 28 -9.93 -11.86 9.66
CA GLN A 28 -10.71 -12.27 8.49
C GLN A 28 -10.53 -11.31 7.30
N VAL A 29 -10.59 -9.99 7.55
CA VAL A 29 -10.41 -8.98 6.49
C VAL A 29 -9.05 -9.12 5.80
N LEU A 30 -7.97 -9.30 6.57
CA LEU A 30 -6.63 -9.48 5.99
C LEU A 30 -6.54 -10.76 5.16
N THR A 31 -7.23 -11.82 5.58
CA THR A 31 -7.28 -13.10 4.85
C THR A 31 -8.01 -12.94 3.52
N GLN A 32 -9.18 -12.29 3.53
CA GLN A 32 -9.94 -12.00 2.32
C GLN A 32 -9.14 -11.14 1.33
N GLN A 33 -8.53 -10.06 1.82
CA GLN A 33 -7.69 -9.20 1.00
C GLN A 33 -6.49 -9.97 0.41
N SER A 34 -5.84 -10.83 1.20
CA SER A 34 -4.73 -11.66 0.70
C SER A 34 -5.19 -12.61 -0.41
N THR A 35 -6.35 -13.25 -0.26
CA THR A 35 -6.93 -14.12 -1.28
C THR A 35 -7.26 -13.35 -2.56
N GLN A 36 -7.83 -12.15 -2.44
CA GLN A 36 -8.13 -11.28 -3.58
C GLN A 36 -6.86 -10.87 -4.33
N VAL A 37 -5.78 -10.53 -3.62
CA VAL A 37 -4.50 -10.21 -4.25
C VAL A 37 -3.90 -11.43 -4.95
N MET A 38 -3.95 -12.61 -4.34
CA MET A 38 -3.48 -13.84 -5.00
C MET A 38 -4.27 -14.15 -6.28
N ASN A 39 -5.59 -13.97 -6.24
CA ASN A 39 -6.44 -14.12 -7.43
C ASN A 39 -6.09 -13.09 -8.52
N ALA A 40 -5.84 -11.84 -8.14
CA ALA A 40 -5.40 -10.79 -9.06
C ALA A 40 -4.05 -11.13 -9.73
N LEU A 41 -3.09 -11.65 -8.97
CA LEU A 41 -1.79 -12.10 -9.51
C LEU A 41 -1.95 -13.29 -10.48
N ASN A 42 -2.82 -14.25 -10.15
CA ASN A 42 -3.10 -15.38 -11.04
C ASN A 42 -3.77 -14.92 -12.33
N MET A 43 -4.77 -14.03 -12.26
CA MET A 43 -5.43 -13.47 -13.43
C MET A 43 -4.45 -12.76 -14.36
N LEU A 44 -3.53 -11.95 -13.81
CA LEU A 44 -2.46 -11.30 -14.57
C LEU A 44 -1.54 -12.31 -15.26
N LYS A 45 -1.12 -13.34 -14.51
CA LYS A 45 -0.24 -14.39 -15.02
C LYS A 45 -0.90 -15.18 -16.15
N ASP A 46 -2.15 -15.60 -15.95
CA ASP A 46 -2.90 -16.40 -16.91
C ASP A 46 -3.13 -15.63 -18.21
N GLU A 47 -3.44 -14.34 -18.12
CA GLU A 47 -3.60 -13.47 -19.30
C GLU A 47 -2.27 -13.31 -20.06
N VAL A 48 -1.15 -13.06 -19.38
CA VAL A 48 0.17 -12.97 -20.03
C VAL A 48 0.54 -14.29 -20.71
N VAL A 49 0.31 -15.43 -20.05
CA VAL A 49 0.56 -16.76 -20.65
C VAL A 49 -0.31 -16.96 -21.88
N TYR A 50 -1.61 -16.67 -21.79
CA TYR A 50 -2.53 -16.75 -22.93
C TYR A 50 -2.07 -15.91 -24.12
N ARG A 51 -1.72 -14.64 -23.89
CA ARG A 51 -1.22 -13.72 -24.94
C ARG A 51 0.10 -14.17 -25.53
N SER A 52 1.01 -14.69 -24.71
CA SER A 52 2.29 -15.24 -25.19
C SER A 52 2.09 -16.43 -26.14
N HIS A 53 1.08 -17.27 -25.87
CA HIS A 53 0.72 -18.40 -26.73
C HIS A 53 0.13 -17.92 -28.06
N LEU A 54 -0.79 -16.95 -28.04
CA LEU A 54 -1.35 -16.37 -29.27
C LEU A 54 -0.26 -15.77 -30.15
N ALA A 55 0.63 -14.95 -29.58
CA ALA A 55 1.70 -14.29 -30.32
C ALA A 55 2.69 -15.31 -30.93
N LYS A 56 2.95 -16.43 -30.25
CA LYS A 56 3.82 -17.50 -30.75
C LYS A 56 3.25 -18.19 -31.99
N VAL A 57 1.93 -18.39 -32.05
CA VAL A 57 1.25 -19.00 -33.21
C VAL A 57 1.39 -18.10 -34.44
N GLU A 58 1.26 -16.79 -34.27
CA GLU A 58 1.34 -15.83 -35.36
C GLU A 58 2.77 -15.65 -35.91
N GLN A 59 3.77 -15.55 -35.03
CA GLN A 59 5.12 -15.12 -35.43
C GLN A 59 6.15 -16.25 -35.49
N LYS A 60 5.78 -17.51 -35.18
CA LYS A 60 6.68 -18.69 -35.12
C LYS A 60 7.96 -18.47 -34.27
N LYS A 61 7.94 -17.50 -33.34
CA LYS A 61 9.06 -17.17 -32.45
C LYS A 61 8.55 -17.03 -31.01
N ASN A 62 9.42 -17.33 -30.04
CA ASN A 62 9.09 -17.12 -28.63
C ASN A 62 9.07 -15.60 -28.34
N ILE A 63 7.91 -15.07 -28.01
CA ILE A 63 7.72 -13.63 -27.73
C ILE A 63 7.55 -13.45 -26.23
N VAL A 64 8.38 -12.56 -25.68
CA VAL A 64 8.26 -12.11 -24.31
C VAL A 64 7.34 -10.89 -24.29
N ILE A 65 6.24 -10.98 -23.54
CA ILE A 65 5.29 -9.88 -23.36
C ILE A 65 5.96 -8.80 -22.51
N ARG A 66 6.29 -7.66 -23.13
CA ARG A 66 7.04 -6.56 -22.48
C ARG A 66 6.16 -5.56 -21.75
N TYR A 67 4.91 -5.43 -22.15
CA TYR A 67 3.94 -4.51 -21.58
C TYR A 67 2.61 -5.24 -21.38
N ILE A 68 1.79 -4.72 -20.47
CA ILE A 68 0.49 -5.27 -20.15
C ILE A 68 -0.53 -4.18 -20.46
N GLU A 69 -1.50 -4.50 -21.30
CA GLU A 69 -2.55 -3.56 -21.64
C GLU A 69 -3.73 -3.72 -20.68
N ALA A 70 -4.25 -2.60 -20.20
CA ALA A 70 -5.44 -2.57 -19.37
C ALA A 70 -6.65 -3.19 -20.07
N GLY A 71 -6.76 -3.01 -21.40
CA GLY A 71 -7.87 -3.52 -22.22
C GLY A 71 -7.96 -5.05 -22.30
N TRP A 72 -6.96 -5.79 -21.82
CA TRP A 72 -7.03 -7.26 -21.74
C TRP A 72 -8.02 -7.75 -20.68
N PHE A 73 -8.33 -6.92 -19.67
CA PHE A 73 -9.12 -7.30 -18.51
C PHE A 73 -10.54 -6.72 -18.58
N ARG A 74 -11.44 -7.42 -19.29
CA ARG A 74 -12.83 -6.96 -19.51
C ARG A 74 -13.68 -6.85 -18.25
N GLU A 75 -13.41 -7.69 -17.27
CA GLU A 75 -14.17 -7.75 -16.00
C GLU A 75 -13.66 -6.74 -14.95
N GLY A 76 -12.65 -5.95 -15.30
CA GLY A 76 -12.01 -4.99 -14.42
C GLY A 76 -10.54 -5.33 -14.17
N LEU A 77 -9.77 -4.30 -13.83
CA LEU A 77 -8.33 -4.44 -13.66
C LEU A 77 -8.01 -5.19 -12.37
N PRO A 78 -7.22 -6.28 -12.42
CA PRO A 78 -6.75 -6.97 -11.23
C PRO A 78 -5.81 -6.04 -10.44
N TYR A 79 -6.17 -5.68 -9.21
CA TYR A 79 -5.40 -4.73 -8.40
C TYR A 79 -5.01 -5.30 -7.04
N ASN A 80 -4.04 -4.66 -6.40
CA ASN A 80 -3.58 -5.04 -5.07
C ASN A 80 -4.42 -4.36 -3.96
N GLN A 81 -5.41 -5.06 -3.46
CA GLN A 81 -6.34 -4.53 -2.45
C GLN A 81 -5.69 -4.21 -1.09
N LEU A 82 -4.52 -4.77 -0.78
CA LEU A 82 -3.81 -4.48 0.47
C LEU A 82 -3.27 -3.05 0.53
N VAL A 83 -3.06 -2.42 -0.63
CA VAL A 83 -2.42 -1.10 -0.72
C VAL A 83 -3.38 0.01 -1.16
N GLY A 84 -4.58 -0.34 -1.64
CA GLY A 84 -5.62 0.60 -2.08
C GLY A 84 -5.53 0.95 -3.58
N HIS A 85 -6.50 1.72 -4.08
CA HIS A 85 -6.71 2.01 -5.50
C HIS A 85 -6.06 3.30 -6.03
N VAL A 86 -5.45 4.10 -5.16
CA VAL A 86 -4.91 5.44 -5.48
C VAL A 86 -3.44 5.37 -5.90
N ARG A 87 -3.07 4.32 -6.65
CA ARG A 87 -1.68 3.98 -6.94
C ARG A 87 -1.52 3.58 -8.40
N PRO A 88 -0.34 3.76 -8.99
CA PRO A 88 -0.03 3.16 -10.27
C PRO A 88 -0.32 1.65 -10.23
N TRP A 89 -0.77 1.12 -11.36
CA TRP A 89 -1.27 -0.25 -11.40
C TRP A 89 -0.13 -1.26 -11.34
N ILE A 90 0.76 -1.19 -12.32
CA ILE A 90 1.89 -2.10 -12.49
C ILE A 90 3.17 -1.28 -12.68
N ASP A 91 4.20 -1.65 -11.93
CA ASP A 91 5.58 -1.22 -12.17
C ASP A 91 6.30 -2.28 -13.01
N LEU A 92 7.00 -1.85 -14.05
CA LEU A 92 7.75 -2.75 -14.93
C LEU A 92 9.21 -2.82 -14.53
N ALA A 93 9.73 -4.04 -14.40
CA ALA A 93 11.17 -4.25 -14.31
C ALA A 93 11.86 -3.77 -15.60
N PRO A 94 13.06 -3.16 -15.49
CA PRO A 94 13.82 -2.78 -16.67
C PRO A 94 14.19 -4.01 -17.51
N PRO A 95 14.44 -3.83 -18.81
CA PRO A 95 14.88 -4.93 -19.66
C PRO A 95 16.18 -5.53 -19.11
N ASN A 96 16.30 -6.87 -19.19
CA ASN A 96 17.42 -7.64 -18.65
C ASN A 96 17.54 -7.64 -17.11
N ASP A 97 16.50 -7.19 -16.38
CA ASP A 97 16.38 -7.49 -14.96
C ASP A 97 15.98 -8.95 -14.77
N TYR A 98 16.84 -9.77 -14.18
CA TYR A 98 16.57 -11.18 -13.88
C TYR A 98 16.23 -11.41 -12.40
N SER A 99 16.01 -10.34 -11.63
CA SER A 99 15.60 -10.43 -10.24
C SER A 99 14.25 -11.15 -10.14
N THR A 100 14.09 -12.01 -9.14
CA THR A 100 12.82 -12.69 -8.86
C THR A 100 11.88 -11.85 -8.02
N GLU A 101 12.39 -10.80 -7.39
CA GLU A 101 11.67 -9.92 -6.48
C GLU A 101 11.89 -8.45 -6.87
N PRO A 102 10.91 -7.56 -6.63
CA PRO A 102 11.12 -6.13 -6.74
C PRO A 102 12.19 -5.66 -5.74
N PRO A 103 12.94 -4.59 -6.06
CA PRO A 103 13.92 -4.00 -5.12
C PRO A 103 13.27 -3.39 -3.87
N ASP A 104 11.96 -3.10 -3.95
CA ASP A 104 11.13 -2.43 -2.95
C ASP A 104 9.82 -3.23 -2.70
N PRO A 105 9.90 -4.42 -2.08
CA PRO A 105 8.74 -5.28 -1.80
C PRO A 105 7.74 -4.66 -0.82
N ILE A 106 8.15 -3.63 -0.08
CA ILE A 106 7.32 -2.90 0.89
C ILE A 106 6.98 -1.52 0.32
N ILE A 107 5.68 -1.23 0.29
CA ILE A 107 5.17 0.09 -0.10
C ILE A 107 5.36 1.09 1.06
N VAL A 108 5.94 2.23 0.74
CA VAL A 108 6.10 3.39 1.63
C VAL A 108 5.54 4.70 1.05
N SER A 109 5.29 4.77 -0.26
CA SER A 109 4.79 5.98 -0.94
C SER A 109 3.65 5.65 -1.88
N ASP A 110 2.67 6.54 -2.03
CA ASP A 110 1.54 6.41 -2.98
C ASP A 110 1.97 6.40 -4.44
N LEU A 111 3.21 6.84 -4.74
CA LEU A 111 3.79 6.75 -6.07
C LEU A 111 4.23 5.33 -6.46
N GLN A 112 4.32 4.39 -5.51
CA GLN A 112 4.70 3.01 -5.83
C GLN A 112 3.50 2.21 -6.34
N ALA A 113 3.71 1.47 -7.43
CA ALA A 113 2.69 0.56 -7.95
C ALA A 113 2.43 -0.60 -6.98
N GLY A 114 1.16 -0.99 -6.88
CA GLY A 114 0.76 -2.12 -6.04
C GLY A 114 1.33 -3.46 -6.51
N ILE A 115 1.55 -3.59 -7.81
CA ILE A 115 2.03 -4.81 -8.46
C ILE A 115 3.30 -4.47 -9.24
N TRP A 116 4.24 -5.41 -9.25
CA TRP A 116 5.45 -5.37 -10.06
C TRP A 116 5.44 -6.53 -11.04
N TYR A 117 5.78 -6.27 -12.29
CA TYR A 117 5.91 -7.27 -13.34
C TYR A 117 7.34 -7.25 -13.90
N ASN A 118 7.95 -8.42 -14.00
CA ASN A 118 9.22 -8.60 -14.67
C ASN A 118 9.05 -9.37 -15.98
N PRO A 119 9.19 -8.71 -17.14
CA PRO A 119 9.09 -9.37 -18.43
C PRO A 119 10.14 -10.46 -18.66
N SER A 120 11.36 -10.29 -18.14
CA SER A 120 12.47 -11.20 -18.42
C SER A 120 12.21 -12.63 -17.92
N ASN A 121 11.45 -12.77 -16.83
CA ASN A 121 11.07 -14.05 -16.24
C ASN A 121 9.55 -14.27 -16.18
N GLN A 122 8.74 -13.33 -16.68
CA GLN A 122 7.28 -13.34 -16.67
C GLN A 122 6.70 -13.52 -15.25
N ILE A 123 7.32 -12.90 -14.25
CA ILE A 123 6.90 -12.98 -12.85
C ILE A 123 6.12 -11.73 -12.44
N PHE A 124 5.01 -11.96 -11.73
CA PHE A 124 4.30 -10.92 -11.01
C PHE A 124 4.58 -11.01 -9.51
N ARG A 125 4.74 -9.86 -8.87
CA ARG A 125 4.82 -9.73 -7.41
C ARG A 125 3.91 -8.62 -6.92
N ALA A 126 3.14 -8.89 -5.86
CA ALA A 126 2.44 -7.86 -5.12
C ALA A 126 3.36 -7.27 -4.05
N ARG A 127 3.45 -5.94 -4.01
CA ARG A 127 4.06 -5.24 -2.87
C ARG A 127 3.08 -5.23 -1.70
N ILE A 128 3.58 -5.04 -0.47
CA ILE A 128 2.72 -5.03 0.72
C ILE A 128 2.96 -3.79 1.58
N LYS A 129 1.98 -3.45 2.44
CA LYS A 129 2.19 -2.48 3.52
C LYS A 129 2.98 -3.10 4.67
N PRO A 130 3.78 -2.31 5.40
CA PRO A 130 4.45 -2.79 6.61
C PRO A 130 3.43 -3.28 7.63
N GLN A 131 3.72 -4.43 8.25
CA GLN A 131 2.95 -4.99 9.36
C GLN A 131 3.58 -4.60 10.69
N SER A 132 2.93 -4.98 11.80
CA SER A 132 3.38 -4.61 13.16
C SER A 132 4.80 -5.10 13.51
N THR A 133 5.33 -6.10 12.79
CA THR A 133 6.71 -6.58 12.93
C THR A 133 7.29 -6.97 11.58
N LYS A 134 8.63 -6.91 11.42
CA LYS A 134 9.34 -7.38 10.22
C LYS A 134 9.01 -8.83 9.87
N LYS A 135 8.90 -9.70 10.89
CA LYS A 135 8.52 -11.12 10.72
C LYS A 135 7.13 -11.27 10.13
N LYS A 136 6.14 -10.48 10.59
CA LYS A 136 4.78 -10.49 10.03
C LYS A 136 4.76 -9.93 8.60
N THR A 137 5.53 -8.88 8.33
CA THR A 137 5.68 -8.32 6.97
C THR A 137 6.26 -9.37 6.01
N LEU A 138 7.38 -10.00 6.38
CA LEU A 138 7.99 -11.07 5.59
C LEU A 138 7.02 -12.25 5.37
N ALA A 139 6.33 -12.70 6.43
CA ALA A 139 5.38 -13.81 6.33
C ALA A 139 4.21 -13.49 5.40
N LEU A 140 3.67 -12.26 5.47
CA LEU A 140 2.61 -11.80 4.58
C LEU A 140 3.10 -11.74 3.13
N TYR A 141 4.30 -11.21 2.89
CA TYR A 141 4.90 -11.13 1.57
C TYR A 141 5.08 -12.51 0.94
N ASN A 142 5.70 -13.42 1.69
CA ASN A 142 5.93 -14.81 1.30
C ASN A 142 4.61 -15.52 0.97
N LYS A 143 3.57 -15.33 1.80
CA LYS A 143 2.24 -15.91 1.59
C LYS A 143 1.60 -15.44 0.29
N ILE A 144 1.56 -14.13 0.05
CA ILE A 144 0.88 -13.55 -1.12
C ILE A 144 1.63 -13.90 -2.41
N ASN A 145 2.94 -13.79 -2.39
CA ASN A 145 3.78 -14.01 -3.58
C ASN A 145 4.17 -15.47 -3.79
N GLN A 146 3.76 -16.38 -2.90
CA GLN A 146 4.07 -17.81 -2.92
C GLN A 146 5.59 -18.07 -3.01
N VAL A 147 6.35 -17.37 -2.16
CA VAL A 147 7.82 -17.47 -2.07
C VAL A 147 8.27 -17.76 -0.65
N THR A 148 9.52 -18.20 -0.50
CA THR A 148 10.12 -18.51 0.81
C THR A 148 11.39 -17.69 1.00
N LEU A 149 11.24 -16.38 1.23
CA LEU A 149 12.36 -15.50 1.53
C LEU A 149 12.72 -15.55 3.03
N VAL A 150 14.01 -15.38 3.32
CA VAL A 150 14.54 -15.27 4.69
C VAL A 150 14.45 -13.83 5.21
N SER A 151 14.52 -12.85 4.31
CA SER A 151 14.42 -11.43 4.61
C SER A 151 13.88 -10.66 3.40
N LEU A 152 13.37 -9.45 3.64
CA LEU A 152 13.01 -8.50 2.59
C LEU A 152 14.12 -7.46 2.48
N ASN A 153 14.64 -7.27 1.28
CA ASN A 153 15.48 -6.11 0.99
C ASN A 153 14.57 -4.88 0.88
N ASN A 154 15.00 -3.72 1.37
CA ASN A 154 14.19 -2.49 1.30
C ASN A 154 15.01 -1.36 0.69
N THR A 155 15.52 -1.61 -0.50
CA THR A 155 16.24 -0.61 -1.28
C THR A 155 15.24 0.30 -1.98
N PHE A 156 15.08 1.52 -1.46
CA PHE A 156 14.32 2.57 -2.14
C PHE A 156 15.11 3.03 -3.37
N ASN A 157 14.84 2.41 -4.51
CA ASN A 157 15.37 2.89 -5.78
C ASN A 157 14.28 3.71 -6.49
N VAL A 158 14.34 5.03 -6.33
CA VAL A 158 13.40 6.02 -6.87
C VAL A 158 13.45 6.14 -8.40
N SER A 159 14.40 5.48 -9.08
CA SER A 159 14.59 5.60 -10.53
C SER A 159 13.65 4.74 -11.38
N ARG A 160 12.67 4.05 -10.79
CA ARG A 160 11.66 3.28 -11.54
C ARG A 160 10.40 4.11 -11.70
N MET A 161 10.08 4.46 -12.95
CA MET A 161 8.80 5.11 -13.28
C MET A 161 7.74 4.03 -13.45
N PRO A 162 6.78 3.91 -12.53
CA PRO A 162 5.68 2.97 -12.70
C PRO A 162 4.86 3.35 -13.92
N ILE A 163 4.24 2.35 -14.57
CA ILE A 163 3.24 2.66 -15.60
C ILE A 163 2.05 3.29 -14.87
N ALA A 164 1.89 4.59 -15.05
CA ALA A 164 0.70 5.28 -14.63
C ALA A 164 -0.49 4.54 -15.25
N MET A 165 -1.50 4.28 -14.43
CA MET A 165 -2.78 3.79 -14.93
C MET A 165 -3.18 4.81 -16.00
N ASN A 166 -3.17 4.43 -17.28
CA ASN A 166 -3.89 5.20 -18.30
C ASN A 166 -5.37 4.94 -18.01
N ARG A 167 -5.82 5.39 -16.83
CA ARG A 167 -7.23 5.50 -16.50
C ARG A 167 -7.74 6.48 -17.53
N PRO A 168 -8.78 6.14 -18.30
CA PRO A 168 -9.54 7.15 -18.99
C PRO A 168 -9.79 8.27 -17.97
N VAL A 169 -9.35 9.49 -18.27
CA VAL A 169 -9.44 10.64 -17.35
C VAL A 169 -10.89 10.84 -16.87
N ASP A 170 -11.84 10.36 -17.66
CA ASP A 170 -13.28 10.41 -17.44
C ASP A 170 -13.75 9.69 -16.15
N ASP A 171 -13.09 8.60 -15.73
CA ASP A 171 -13.51 7.84 -14.52
C ASP A 171 -13.15 8.54 -13.21
N VAL A 172 -12.09 9.34 -13.19
CA VAL A 172 -11.66 10.10 -11.99
C VAL A 172 -12.56 11.32 -11.76
N ILE A 173 -13.11 11.88 -12.84
CA ILE A 173 -14.10 12.96 -12.76
C ILE A 173 -15.44 12.40 -12.30
N ALA A 174 -15.84 11.21 -12.74
CA ALA A 174 -17.08 10.57 -12.28
C ALA A 174 -17.04 10.17 -10.80
N ALA A 175 -15.90 9.68 -10.29
CA ALA A 175 -15.75 9.34 -8.87
C ALA A 175 -15.69 10.58 -7.96
N SER A 176 -15.12 11.70 -8.43
CA SER A 176 -15.12 12.96 -7.67
C SER A 176 -16.47 13.68 -7.74
N ALA A 177 -17.19 13.63 -8.87
CA ALA A 177 -18.53 14.18 -8.99
C ALA A 177 -19.57 13.47 -8.10
N ASN A 178 -19.47 12.15 -7.94
CA ASN A 178 -20.37 11.39 -7.06
C ASN A 178 -20.04 11.56 -5.57
N MET A 179 -18.84 12.02 -5.21
CA MET A 179 -18.49 12.32 -3.82
C MET A 179 -19.02 13.69 -3.39
N THR A 180 -19.22 14.63 -4.33
CA THR A 180 -19.89 15.91 -4.06
C THR A 180 -21.41 15.75 -4.00
N LEU A 181 -22.01 14.83 -4.76
CA LEU A 181 -23.47 14.66 -4.81
C LEU A 181 -24.07 13.89 -3.61
N ILE A 182 -23.27 13.08 -2.92
CA ILE A 182 -23.72 12.39 -1.68
C ILE A 182 -23.70 13.33 -0.47
N GLN A 183 -23.03 14.48 -0.56
CA GLN A 183 -22.99 15.46 0.53
C GLN A 183 -24.19 16.43 0.52
N GLU A 184 -24.96 16.52 -0.58
CA GLU A 184 -26.17 17.36 -0.66
C GLU A 184 -27.50 16.61 -0.46
N GLN A 185 -27.54 15.27 -0.55
CA GLN A 185 -28.80 14.51 -0.49
C GLN A 185 -29.12 13.82 0.84
N ASN A 186 -28.34 14.06 1.92
CA ASN A 186 -28.62 13.45 3.23
C ASN A 186 -28.92 14.47 4.34
N VAL A 187 -29.68 15.52 4.01
CA VAL A 187 -30.41 16.33 5.00
C VAL A 187 -31.84 15.78 5.10
N ILE A 188 -31.99 14.60 5.69
CA ILE A 188 -33.24 14.21 6.36
C ILE A 188 -32.89 14.01 7.81
N MET A 189 -33.26 15.00 8.63
CA MET A 189 -33.08 14.98 10.07
C MET A 189 -33.98 13.88 10.68
N PRO A 190 -33.44 12.99 11.52
CA PRO A 190 -34.22 12.42 12.60
C PRO A 190 -34.24 13.41 13.77
N ASP A 191 -35.44 13.77 14.24
CA ASP A 191 -35.66 14.40 15.54
C ASP A 191 -34.98 13.55 16.62
N VAL A 192 -33.83 14.02 17.09
CA VAL A 192 -33.19 13.49 18.29
C VAL A 192 -33.08 14.64 19.28
N ILE A 193 -34.01 14.61 20.24
CA ILE A 193 -33.94 15.38 21.48
C ILE A 193 -32.70 14.90 22.24
N TYR A 194 -31.63 15.70 22.22
CA TYR A 194 -30.59 15.67 23.23
C TYR A 194 -30.22 17.11 23.59
N GLY A 195 -30.72 17.55 24.75
CA GLY A 195 -30.22 18.73 25.41
C GLY A 195 -28.84 18.46 26.00
N SER A 196 -27.86 19.26 25.60
CA SER A 196 -26.72 19.64 26.42
C SER A 196 -26.05 20.85 25.78
N ASN A 197 -26.31 22.02 26.34
CA ASN A 197 -25.58 23.25 26.03
C ASN A 197 -24.16 23.12 26.57
N VAL A 198 -23.18 22.86 25.71
CA VAL A 198 -21.77 23.16 26.02
C VAL A 198 -21.48 24.51 25.37
N GLN A 199 -21.65 25.57 26.16
CA GLN A 199 -21.07 26.87 25.82
C GLN A 199 -19.55 26.74 25.89
N MET A 200 -18.89 26.71 24.74
CA MET A 200 -17.44 26.89 24.65
C MET A 200 -17.12 28.30 25.15
N SER A 201 -16.32 28.40 26.21
CA SER A 201 -16.00 29.67 26.83
C SER A 201 -15.00 30.45 25.97
N HIS A 202 -15.09 31.78 25.99
CA HIS A 202 -14.18 32.69 25.27
C HIS A 202 -12.69 32.54 25.66
N GLN A 203 -12.35 31.72 26.68
CA GLN A 203 -10.98 31.44 27.09
C GLN A 203 -10.27 30.38 26.22
N ASP A 204 -11.01 29.51 25.54
CA ASP A 204 -10.40 28.44 24.73
C ASP A 204 -9.79 28.96 23.41
N TRP A 205 -10.16 30.18 22.98
CA TRP A 205 -9.57 30.84 21.80
C TRP A 205 -8.18 31.44 22.06
N GLN A 206 -7.85 31.79 23.30
CA GLN A 206 -6.54 32.42 23.61
C GLN A 206 -5.39 31.41 23.69
N VAL A 207 -5.66 30.16 24.06
CA VAL A 207 -4.63 29.10 24.11
C VAL A 207 -4.17 28.69 22.70
N ALA A 208 -5.02 28.84 21.67
CA ALA A 208 -4.64 28.52 20.30
C ALA A 208 -3.66 29.54 19.67
N GLN A 209 -3.66 30.80 20.11
CA GLN A 209 -2.74 31.82 19.58
C GLN A 209 -1.38 31.85 20.28
N GLU A 210 -1.25 31.28 21.49
CA GLU A 210 0.02 31.25 22.22
C GLU A 210 0.95 30.09 21.79
N VAL A 211 0.41 29.05 21.16
CA VAL A 211 1.22 27.91 20.64
C VAL A 211 1.92 28.25 19.31
N GLU A 212 1.46 29.26 18.57
CA GLU A 212 2.06 29.67 17.29
C GLU A 212 3.26 30.64 17.47
N ALA A 213 3.44 31.21 18.67
CA ALA A 213 4.55 32.12 18.99
C ALA A 213 5.84 31.41 19.47
N LEU A 214 5.82 30.08 19.62
CA LEU A 214 6.96 29.29 20.10
C LEU A 214 7.68 28.46 19.02
N GLN A 215 7.31 28.61 17.74
CA GLN A 215 8.09 28.07 16.60
C GLN A 215 9.13 29.09 16.12
N GLY A 216 10.06 29.40 17.03
CA GLY A 216 11.28 30.13 16.72
C GLY A 216 12.38 29.19 16.21
N ASP A 217 12.98 29.57 15.09
CA ASP A 217 14.39 29.35 14.71
C ASP A 217 14.88 27.89 14.61
N VAL A 218 14.62 27.25 13.46
CA VAL A 218 15.43 26.12 12.98
C VAL A 218 16.33 26.63 11.86
N SER A 219 17.49 27.12 12.30
CA SER A 219 18.61 27.54 11.47
C SER A 219 19.07 26.48 10.45
N ALA A 220 19.57 26.99 9.34
CA ALA A 220 19.93 26.35 8.08
C ALA A 220 20.79 25.06 8.13
N PRO A 221 20.70 24.18 7.11
CA PRO A 221 21.55 23.00 6.98
C PRO A 221 23.01 23.39 6.68
N GLN A 222 23.93 22.92 7.52
CA GLN A 222 25.36 23.00 7.26
C GLN A 222 25.72 22.22 5.99
N ARG A 223 26.30 22.93 5.01
CA ARG A 223 26.97 22.34 3.84
C ARG A 223 28.21 21.58 4.29
N ILE A 224 28.17 20.25 4.23
CA ILE A 224 29.37 19.41 4.32
C ILE A 224 30.13 19.56 3.00
N LYS A 225 31.37 20.08 3.07
CA LYS A 225 32.30 20.14 1.92
C LYS A 225 32.70 18.72 1.51
N LEU A 226 32.63 18.44 0.21
CA LEU A 226 32.81 17.13 -0.39
C LEU A 226 34.25 16.91 -0.89
N ASP A 227 35.27 17.28 -0.10
CA ASP A 227 36.68 17.19 -0.53
C ASP A 227 37.54 16.17 0.25
N ASP A 228 37.02 15.50 1.29
CA ASP A 228 37.84 14.63 2.17
C ASP A 228 37.69 13.10 1.95
N LEU A 229 37.04 12.64 0.86
CA LEU A 229 36.85 11.19 0.61
C LEU A 229 37.78 10.58 -0.46
N ARG A 230 38.95 11.18 -0.71
CA ARG A 230 39.99 10.60 -1.58
C ARG A 230 41.28 10.30 -0.81
N LEU A 231 41.28 9.29 0.07
CA LEU A 231 42.53 8.67 0.56
C LEU A 231 42.27 7.36 1.33
N ASN A 232 41.82 6.29 0.66
CA ASN A 232 42.21 4.94 1.10
C ASN A 232 41.91 3.83 0.07
N ARG A 233 42.64 3.81 -1.05
CA ARG A 233 42.61 2.68 -1.98
C ARG A 233 43.96 2.42 -2.61
N LYS A 234 44.99 2.22 -1.78
CA LYS A 234 46.28 1.62 -2.21
C LYS A 234 46.95 0.92 -1.04
N THR A 235 46.59 -0.34 -0.81
CA THR A 235 47.50 -1.40 -0.31
C THR A 235 46.72 -2.69 -0.11
N GLN A 236 46.75 -3.57 -1.11
CA GLN A 236 46.76 -5.03 -0.94
C GLN A 236 47.08 -5.65 -2.31
N LYS A 237 48.37 -5.59 -2.62
CA LYS A 237 49.11 -6.53 -3.48
C LYS A 237 50.26 -7.03 -2.62
N THR A 238 50.74 -8.25 -2.90
CA THR A 238 51.74 -9.06 -2.15
C THR A 238 51.17 -9.61 -0.84
N GLU A 239 51.10 -10.92 -0.59
CA GLU A 239 51.88 -12.09 -1.04
C GLU A 239 50.98 -13.28 -1.44
#